data_AF-W0F780-F1
#
_entry.id   AF-W0F780-F1
#
_cell.length_a   1.000
_cell.length_b   1.000
_cell.length_c   1.000
_cell.angle_alpha   90.00
_cell.angle_beta   90.00
_cell.angle_gamma   90.00
#
_symmetry.space_group_name_H-M   'P 1'
#
loop_
_entity.id
_entity.type
_entity.pdbx_description
1 polymer ?
#
loop_
_entity_poly.entity_id
_entity_poly.type
_entity_poly.pdbx_seq_one_letter_code
_entity_poly.pdbx_strand_id
1 'polypeptide(L)'
;MLFLKYFFYRVHNFVNKRRSNKDPEDYAFYVTAIFLALNFVGIFMCIANIMNFKKFTISPMLRVGLFLLLIIIYILIYRRVILNGKYKQFCKNAYYESSILNNLSIGNFFCIAFMITPLALYIIATLTFHRL
;
A
#
# COMPACT_ATOMS: atom_id res chain seq x y z
N MET A 1 2.19 4.48 10.39
CA MET A 1 3.53 4.28 9.78
C MET A 1 4.20 2.96 10.15
N LEU A 2 4.18 2.53 11.43
CA LEU A 2 4.85 1.29 11.89
C LEU A 2 4.41 0.05 11.10
N PHE A 3 3.10 -0.12 10.87
CA PHE A 3 2.57 -1.22 10.06
C PHE A 3 3.09 -1.21 8.61
N LEU A 4 3.09 -0.05 7.92
CA LEU A 4 3.60 0.05 6.56
C LEU A 4 5.09 -0.30 6.46
N LYS A 5 5.88 0.09 7.47
CA LYS A 5 7.30 -0.33 7.58
C LYS A 5 7.40 -1.85 7.74
N TYR A 6 6.55 -2.43 8.58
CA TYR A 6 6.52 -3.88 8.81
C TYR A 6 6.06 -4.66 7.56
N PHE A 7 5.05 -4.18 6.85
CA PHE A 7 4.61 -4.75 5.58
C PHE A 7 5.75 -4.73 4.56
N PHE A 8 6.42 -3.59 4.41
CA PHE A 8 7.61 -3.47 3.58
C PHE A 8 8.70 -4.47 3.98
N TYR A 9 9.00 -4.59 5.29
CA TYR A 9 9.95 -5.57 5.82
C TYR A 9 9.60 -7.02 5.44
N ARG A 10 8.32 -7.40 5.55
CA ARG A 10 7.84 -8.74 5.18
C ARG A 10 8.00 -9.01 3.68
N VAL A 11 7.69 -8.03 2.83
CA VAL A 11 7.89 -8.16 1.38
C VAL A 11 9.38 -8.23 1.05
N HIS A 12 10.21 -7.37 1.63
CA HIS A 12 11.67 -7.39 1.47
C HIS A 12 12.25 -8.76 1.80
N ASN A 13 11.91 -9.31 2.97
CA ASN A 13 12.39 -10.63 3.37
C ASN A 13 11.89 -11.75 2.46
N PHE A 14 10.64 -11.67 2.02
CA PHE A 14 10.08 -12.65 1.09
C PHE A 14 10.83 -12.66 -0.25
N VAL A 15 11.17 -11.48 -0.78
CA VAL A 15 11.90 -11.34 -2.04
C VAL A 15 13.35 -11.77 -1.87
N ASN A 16 14.02 -11.32 -0.81
CA ASN A 16 15.40 -11.67 -0.53
C ASN A 16 15.59 -13.19 -0.38
N LYS A 17 14.63 -13.89 0.26
CA LYS A 17 14.64 -15.36 0.37
C LYS A 17 14.51 -16.09 -0.97
N ARG A 18 13.84 -15.50 -1.97
CA ARG A 18 13.54 -16.14 -3.26
C ARG A 18 14.43 -15.68 -4.41
N ARG A 19 15.04 -14.50 -4.27
CA ARG A 19 15.85 -13.83 -5.29
C ARG A 19 16.98 -13.07 -4.61
N SER A 20 17.90 -13.80 -3.98
CA SER A 20 19.08 -13.24 -3.29
C SER A 20 19.99 -12.40 -4.19
N ASN A 21 19.94 -12.61 -5.51
CA ASN A 21 20.79 -11.93 -6.49
C ASN A 21 20.17 -10.66 -7.08
N LYS A 22 18.97 -10.27 -6.65
CA LYS A 22 18.32 -9.02 -7.08
C LYS A 22 18.15 -8.11 -5.89
N ASP A 23 18.24 -6.81 -6.11
CA ASP A 23 17.96 -5.82 -5.07
C ASP A 23 16.49 -5.97 -4.61
N PRO A 24 16.25 -6.49 -3.38
CA PRO A 24 14.90 -6.77 -2.89
C PRO A 24 14.16 -5.48 -2.51
N GLU A 25 14.88 -4.35 -2.46
CA GLU A 25 14.41 -3.09 -1.90
C GLU A 25 13.44 -2.38 -2.85
N ASP A 26 13.86 -2.25 -4.11
CA ASP A 26 13.03 -1.68 -5.17
C ASP A 26 11.71 -2.42 -5.27
N TYR A 27 11.78 -3.75 -5.40
CA TYR A 27 10.58 -4.58 -5.51
C TYR A 27 9.67 -4.45 -4.29
N ALA A 28 10.22 -4.52 -3.07
CA ALA A 28 9.42 -4.40 -1.85
C ALA A 28 8.73 -3.03 -1.76
N PHE A 29 9.41 -1.99 -2.23
CA PHE A 29 8.85 -0.64 -2.31
C PHE A 29 7.70 -0.58 -3.33
N TYR A 30 7.94 -1.04 -4.56
CA TYR A 30 6.92 -1.08 -5.62
C TYR A 30 5.66 -1.80 -5.15
N VAL A 31 5.80 -2.99 -4.57
CA VAL A 31 4.66 -3.78 -4.08
C VAL A 31 3.92 -3.05 -2.95
N THR A 32 4.66 -2.51 -1.97
CA THR A 32 4.04 -1.76 -0.86
C THR A 32 3.28 -0.53 -1.36
N ALA A 33 3.84 0.19 -2.33
CA ALA A 33 3.21 1.36 -2.93
C ALA A 33 1.96 0.99 -3.74
N ILE A 34 2.00 -0.08 -4.54
CA ILE A 34 0.85 -0.55 -5.32
C ILE A 34 -0.31 -0.92 -4.39
N PHE A 35 -0.07 -1.72 -3.35
CA PHE A 35 -1.12 -2.07 -2.40
C PHE A 35 -1.69 -0.85 -1.67
N LEU A 36 -0.85 0.11 -1.30
CA LEU A 36 -1.30 1.35 -0.69
C LEU A 36 -2.20 2.16 -1.65
N ALA A 37 -1.78 2.31 -2.91
CA ALA A 37 -2.56 3.01 -3.94
C ALA A 37 -3.90 2.33 -4.20
N LEU A 38 -3.92 0.99 -4.32
CA LEU A 38 -5.16 0.21 -4.49
C LEU A 38 -6.13 0.38 -3.31
N ASN A 39 -5.61 0.44 -2.08
CA ASN A 39 -6.41 0.73 -0.89
C ASN A 39 -7.03 2.15 -0.97
N PHE A 40 -6.25 3.16 -1.36
CA PHE A 40 -6.77 4.53 -1.54
C PHE A 40 -7.87 4.60 -2.61
N VAL A 41 -7.67 3.92 -3.74
CA VAL A 41 -8.68 3.84 -4.81
C VAL A 41 -9.95 3.17 -4.31
N GLY A 42 -9.85 2.04 -3.61
CA GLY A 42 -11.00 1.34 -3.04
C GLY A 42 -11.77 2.20 -2.03
N ILE A 43 -11.07 2.89 -1.12
CA ILE A 43 -11.68 3.82 -0.16
C ILE A 43 -12.40 4.95 -0.89
N PHE A 44 -11.75 5.55 -1.90
CA PHE A 44 -12.33 6.63 -2.69
C PHE A 44 -13.62 6.18 -3.40
N MET A 45 -13.64 4.98 -3.98
CA MET A 45 -14.84 4.41 -4.62
C MET A 45 -15.98 4.23 -3.60
N CYS A 46 -15.69 3.68 -2.41
CA CYS A 46 -16.70 3.54 -1.36
C CYS A 46 -17.26 4.89 -0.90
N ILE A 47 -16.40 5.89 -0.68
CA ILE A 47 -16.82 7.24 -0.29
C ILE A 47 -17.67 7.88 -1.38
N ALA A 48 -17.26 7.76 -2.65
CA ALA A 48 -18.00 8.32 -3.78
C ALA A 48 -19.43 7.75 -3.88
N ASN A 49 -19.59 6.45 -3.59
CA ASN A 49 -20.90 5.80 -3.55
C ASN A 49 -21.75 6.26 -2.36
N ILE A 50 -21.17 6.38 -1.16
CA ILE A 50 -21.89 6.87 0.04
C ILE A 50 -22.38 8.31 -0.16
N MET A 51 -21.53 9.17 -0.73
CA MET A 51 -21.87 10.57 -0.99
C MET A 51 -22.84 10.74 -2.18
N ASN A 52 -23.29 9.64 -2.80
CA ASN A 52 -24.23 9.64 -3.92
C ASN A 52 -23.76 10.57 -5.04
N PHE A 53 -22.44 10.58 -5.31
CA PHE A 53 -21.87 11.28 -6.45
C PHE A 53 -22.29 10.55 -7.74
N LYS A 54 -23.56 10.73 -8.12
CA LYS A 54 -24.13 10.29 -9.40
C LYS A 54 -23.33 10.98 -10.51
N LYS A 55 -22.29 10.31 -10.99
CA LYS A 55 -21.34 10.77 -12.02
C LYS A 55 -20.48 11.96 -11.59
N PHE A 56 -19.54 11.74 -10.66
CA PHE A 56 -18.31 12.54 -10.70
C PHE A 56 -17.52 12.15 -11.95
N THR A 57 -17.82 12.84 -13.05
CA THR A 57 -17.07 12.68 -14.28
C THR A 57 -15.77 13.45 -14.09
N ILE A 58 -14.81 12.83 -13.39
CA ILE A 58 -13.47 13.40 -13.22
C ILE A 58 -12.96 13.69 -14.62
N SER A 59 -12.73 14.96 -14.94
CA SER A 59 -12.29 15.36 -16.28
C SER A 59 -11.00 14.61 -16.63
N PRO A 60 -10.79 14.21 -17.89
CA PRO A 60 -9.58 13.49 -18.30
C PRO A 60 -8.30 14.21 -17.83
N MET A 61 -8.31 15.54 -17.85
CA MET A 61 -7.20 16.38 -17.40
C MET A 61 -6.95 16.27 -15.89
N LEU A 62 -8.01 16.21 -15.07
CA LEU A 62 -7.88 15.99 -13.62
C LEU A 62 -7.42 14.56 -13.30
N ARG A 63 -7.80 13.56 -14.10
CA ARG A 63 -7.30 12.18 -13.94
C ARG A 63 -5.80 12.10 -14.20
N VAL A 64 -5.33 12.74 -15.28
CA VAL A 64 -3.90 12.83 -15.60
C VAL A 64 -3.16 13.60 -14.50
N GLY A 65 -3.73 14.71 -14.01
CA GLY A 65 -3.15 15.49 -12.91
C GLY A 65 -3.03 14.68 -11.61
N LEU A 66 -4.07 13.92 -11.23
CA LEU A 66 -4.03 13.02 -10.08
C LEU A 66 -3.01 11.89 -10.25
N PHE A 67 -2.89 11.34 -11.46
CA PHE A 67 -1.91 10.30 -11.75
C PHE A 67 -0.47 10.83 -11.66
N LEU A 68 -0.20 12.02 -12.22
CA LEU A 68 1.09 12.69 -12.11
C LEU A 68 1.42 13.07 -10.66
N LEU A 69 0.42 13.54 -9.89
CA LEU A 69 0.59 13.83 -8.47
C LEU A 69 0.98 12.57 -7.68
N LEU A 70 0.34 11.43 -7.97
CA LEU A 70 0.70 10.14 -7.37
C LEU A 70 2.14 9.72 -7.72
N ILE A 71 2.58 9.94 -8.97
CA ILE A 71 3.97 9.70 -9.40
C ILE A 71 4.94 10.61 -8.65
N ILE A 72 4.63 11.90 -8.48
CA ILE A 72 5.48 12.85 -7.76
C ILE A 72 5.59 12.45 -6.27
N ILE A 73 4.46 12.16 -5.63
CA ILE A 73 4.43 11.67 -4.25
C ILE A 73 5.25 10.38 -4.13
N TYR A 74 5.11 9.47 -5.11
CA TYR A 74 5.89 8.23 -5.18
C TYR A 74 7.40 8.50 -5.25
N ILE A 75 7.85 9.38 -6.16
CA ILE A 75 9.26 9.75 -6.31
C ILE A 75 9.81 10.40 -5.02
N LEU A 76 9.03 11.28 -4.39
CA LEU A 76 9.43 11.94 -3.14
C LEU A 76 9.55 10.96 -1.96
N ILE A 77 8.61 10.02 -1.83
CA ILE A 77 8.67 8.98 -0.80
C ILE A 77 9.84 8.04 -1.07
N TYR A 78 10.01 7.58 -2.31
CA TYR A 78 11.13 6.72 -2.71
C TYR A 78 12.47 7.39 -2.38
N ARG A 79 12.65 8.65 -2.79
CA ARG A 79 13.88 9.41 -2.53
C ARG A 79 14.14 9.66 -1.05
N ARG A 80 13.11 9.93 -0.26
CA ARG A 80 13.29 10.20 1.18
C ARG A 80 13.58 8.92 1.97
N VAL A 81 12.96 7.80 1.60
CA VAL A 81 12.98 6.56 2.37
C VAL A 81 14.07 5.60 1.90
N ILE A 82 14.19 5.37 0.59
CA ILE A 82 15.12 4.40 -0.02
C ILE A 82 16.51 5.02 -0.20
N LEU A 83 16.63 6.14 -0.92
CA LEU A 83 17.95 6.74 -1.25
C LEU A 83 18.76 7.19 -0.02
N ASN A 84 18.12 7.47 1.11
CA ASN A 84 18.81 7.81 2.36
C ASN A 84 19.15 6.60 3.25
N GLY A 85 18.92 5.36 2.80
CA GLY A 85 19.24 4.14 3.54
C GLY A 85 18.45 3.91 4.84
N LYS A 86 17.52 4.81 5.20
CA LYS A 86 16.76 4.76 6.46
C LYS A 86 15.90 3.50 6.57
N TYR A 87 15.47 2.92 5.45
CA TYR A 87 14.70 1.67 5.45
C TYR A 87 15.49 0.45 5.93
N LYS A 88 16.84 0.43 5.80
CA LYS A 88 17.66 -0.69 6.30
C LYS A 88 17.51 -0.92 7.80
N GLN A 89 17.20 0.14 8.55
CA GLN A 89 16.89 0.03 9.97
C GLN A 89 15.56 -0.70 10.21
N PHE A 90 14.57 -0.48 9.34
CA PHE A 90 13.27 -1.15 9.41
C PHE A 90 13.34 -2.61 8.95
N CYS A 91 14.34 -2.99 8.15
CA CYS A 91 14.53 -4.36 7.72
C CYS A 91 15.19 -5.29 8.76
N LYS A 92 15.45 -4.80 9.99
CA LYS A 92 16.03 -5.59 11.08
C LYS A 92 14.93 -6.14 12.00
N ASN A 93 15.03 -7.41 12.38
CA ASN A 93 14.13 -8.02 13.38
C ASN A 93 14.05 -7.19 14.67
N ALA A 94 15.21 -6.73 15.17
CA ALA A 94 15.32 -5.92 16.38
C ALA A 94 14.45 -4.65 16.37
N TYR A 95 14.10 -4.12 15.19
CA TYR A 95 13.23 -2.95 15.07
C TYR A 95 11.80 -3.24 15.53
N TYR A 96 11.36 -4.50 15.52
CA TYR A 96 9.98 -4.89 15.83
C TYR A 96 9.82 -5.66 17.14
N GLU A 97 10.91 -6.01 17.84
CA GLU A 97 10.89 -6.87 19.04
C GLU A 97 9.95 -6.36 20.14
N SER A 98 9.90 -5.05 20.35
CA SER A 98 9.02 -4.39 21.34
C SER A 98 7.62 -4.05 20.81
N SER A 99 7.29 -4.45 19.57
CA SER A 99 6.01 -4.11 18.93
C SER A 99 5.05 -5.31 18.90
N ILE A 100 3.75 -5.01 18.80
CA ILE A 100 2.72 -6.05 18.61
C ILE A 100 2.92 -6.89 17.34
N LEU A 101 3.69 -6.35 16.37
CA LEU A 101 4.02 -7.01 15.11
C LEU A 101 5.13 -8.06 15.27
N ASN A 102 5.79 -8.14 16.43
CA ASN A 102 6.71 -9.24 16.77
C ASN A 102 5.99 -10.59 16.78
N ASN A 103 4.71 -10.59 17.18
CA ASN A 103 3.89 -11.78 17.07
C ASN A 103 3.60 -12.07 15.58
N LEU A 104 4.25 -13.09 15.05
CA LEU A 104 4.15 -13.52 13.66
C LEU A 104 2.70 -13.72 13.18
N SER A 105 1.83 -14.28 14.02
CA SER A 105 0.43 -14.51 13.67
C SER A 105 -0.32 -13.19 13.50
N ILE A 106 -0.15 -12.25 14.44
CA ILE A 106 -0.77 -10.93 14.38
C ILE A 106 -0.23 -10.13 13.18
N GLY A 107 1.09 -10.12 13.00
CA GLY A 107 1.72 -9.43 11.88
C GLY A 107 1.27 -9.98 10.52
N ASN A 108 1.16 -11.30 10.39
CA ASN A 108 0.65 -11.94 9.17
C ASN A 108 -0.82 -11.62 8.93
N PHE A 109 -1.65 -11.65 9.97
CA PHE A 109 -3.06 -11.29 9.87
C PHE A 109 -3.21 -9.88 9.29
N PHE A 110 -2.50 -8.89 9.84
CA PHE A 110 -2.58 -7.52 9.31
C PHE A 110 -2.05 -7.40 7.88
N CYS A 111 -0.98 -8.11 7.52
CA CYS A 111 -0.48 -8.12 6.15
C CYS A 111 -1.51 -8.70 5.16
N ILE A 112 -2.13 -9.82 5.51
CA ILE A 112 -3.17 -10.47 4.71
C ILE A 112 -4.39 -9.57 4.61
N ALA A 113 -4.87 -9.03 5.73
CA ALA A 113 -5.97 -8.07 5.75
C ALA A 113 -5.69 -6.89 4.82
N PHE A 114 -4.49 -6.29 4.90
CA PHE A 114 -4.09 -5.18 4.04
C PHE A 114 -4.05 -5.53 2.54
N MET A 115 -3.67 -6.76 2.19
CA MET A 115 -3.67 -7.25 0.81
C MET A 115 -5.08 -7.56 0.28
N ILE A 116 -5.98 -8.04 1.15
CA ILE A 116 -7.38 -8.35 0.80
C ILE A 116 -8.26 -7.10 0.78
N THR A 117 -7.92 -6.08 1.57
CA THR A 117 -8.74 -4.87 1.74
C THR A 117 -9.12 -4.20 0.41
N PRO A 118 -8.24 -4.01 -0.60
CA PRO A 118 -8.64 -3.46 -1.89
C PRO A 118 -9.74 -4.25 -2.59
N LEU A 119 -9.66 -5.59 -2.55
CA LEU A 119 -10.66 -6.47 -3.15
C LEU A 119 -12.00 -6.37 -2.41
N ALA A 120 -11.96 -6.37 -1.08
CA ALA A 120 -13.16 -6.21 -0.25
C ALA A 120 -13.84 -4.86 -0.50
N LEU A 121 -13.06 -3.77 -0.55
CA LEU A 121 -13.56 -2.43 -0.83
C LEU A 121 -14.17 -2.34 -2.24
N TYR A 122 -13.54 -2.95 -3.23
CA TYR A 122 -14.08 -3.00 -4.60
C TYR A 122 -15.41 -3.75 -4.67
N ILE A 123 -15.53 -4.91 -4.02
CA ILE A 123 -16.78 -5.69 -3.95
C ILE A 123 -17.88 -4.87 -3.26
N ILE A 124 -17.58 -4.26 -2.11
CA ILE A 124 -18.53 -3.40 -1.39
C ILE A 124 -18.99 -2.26 -2.29
N ALA A 125 -18.05 -1.52 -2.89
CA ALA A 125 -18.38 -0.42 -3.79
C ALA A 125 -19.30 -0.86 -4.94
N THR A 126 -19.01 -2.02 -5.56
CA THR A 126 -19.81 -2.53 -6.69
C THR A 126 -21.22 -2.94 -6.25
N LEU A 127 -21.36 -3.62 -5.11
CA LEU A 127 -22.65 -4.05 -4.57
C LEU A 127 -23.52 -2.87 -4.13
N THR A 128 -22.92 -1.82 -3.56
CA THR A 128 -23.65 -0.60 -3.16
C THR A 128 -24.15 0.17 -4.37
N PHE A 129 -23.39 0.23 -5.47
CA PHE A 129 -23.81 0.92 -6.69
C PHE A 129 -25.02 0.27 -7.38
N HIS A 130 -25.14 -1.07 -7.33
CA HIS A 130 -26.29 -1.77 -7.91
C HIS A 130 -27.61 -1.62 -7.14
N ARG A 131 -27.57 -1.11 -5.90
CA ARG A 131 -28.76 -0.87 -5.07
C ARG A 131 -29.33 0.55 -5.16
N LEU A 132 -28.64 1.48 -5.84
CA LEU A 132 -29.00 2.91 -5.99
C LEU A 132 -29.50 3.21 -7.40
#